data_AF-A0A346PRW6-F1
#
_entry.id   AF-A0A346PRW6-F1
#
_cell.length_a   1.000
_cell.length_b   1.000
_cell.length_c   1.000
_cell.angle_alpha   90.00
_cell.angle_beta   90.00
_cell.angle_gamma   90.00
#
_symmetry.space_group_name_H-M   'P 1'
#
loop_
_entity.id
_entity.type
_entity.pdbx_description
1 polymer ?
#
loop_
_entity_poly.entity_id
_entity_poly.type
_entity_poly.pdbx_seq_one_letter_code
_entity_poly.pdbx_strand_id
1 'polypeptide(L)' 'MRNLAIYAVGVGLAVAGALGLAEAIDLSIAVAAICFVVGLAFVVSVHEYLGGPI' A
#
# COMPACT_ATOMS: atom_id res chain seq x y z
N MET A 1 -10.95 -14.34 0.54
CA MET A 1 -9.96 -14.33 1.66
C MET A 1 -8.53 -14.00 1.23
N ARG A 2 -7.91 -14.76 0.31
CA ARG A 2 -6.52 -14.50 -0.13
C ARG A 2 -6.33 -13.09 -0.70
N ASN A 3 -7.18 -12.70 -1.66
CA ASN A 3 -7.09 -11.40 -2.31
C ASN A 3 -7.34 -10.25 -1.33
N LEU A 4 -8.30 -10.43 -0.41
CA LEU A 4 -8.56 -9.49 0.68
C LEU A 4 -7.34 -9.26 1.56
N ALA A 5 -6.60 -10.32 1.92
CA ALA A 5 -5.39 -10.20 2.72
C ALA A 5 -4.28 -9.43 1.99
N ILE A 6 -4.06 -9.74 0.71
CA ILE A 6 -3.08 -9.03 -0.14
C ILE A 6 -3.47 -7.55 -0.26
N TYR A 7 -4.77 -7.29 -0.47
CA TYR A 7 -5.30 -5.95 -0.56
C TYR A 7 -5.09 -5.16 0.74
N ALA A 8 -5.41 -5.76 1.89
CA ALA A 8 -5.23 -5.13 3.19
C ALA A 8 -3.76 -4.79 3.47
N VAL A 9 -2.82 -5.67 3.08
CA VAL A 9 -1.39 -5.39 3.16
C VAL A 9 -1.01 -4.22 2.25
N GLY A 10 -1.49 -4.21 1.00
CA GLY A 10 -1.25 -3.12 0.05
C GLY A 10 -1.76 -1.77 0.58
N VAL A 11 -2.99 -1.73 1.09
CA VAL A 11 -3.57 -0.52 1.70
C VAL A 11 -2.77 -0.09 2.92
N GLY A 12 -2.41 -1.01 3.82
CA GLY A 12 -1.62 -0.69 5.01
C GLY A 12 -0.25 -0.08 4.65
N LEU A 13 0.41 -0.64 3.65
CA LEU A 13 1.68 -0.12 3.15
C LEU A 13 1.52 1.28 2.52
N ALA A 14 0.46 1.47 1.72
CA ALA A 14 0.15 2.75 1.10
C ALA A 14 -0.18 3.83 2.14
N VAL A 15 -0.98 3.50 3.16
CA VAL A 15 -1.31 4.41 4.26
C VAL A 15 -0.06 4.77 5.06
N ALA A 16 0.76 3.79 5.44
CA ALA A 16 2.01 4.06 6.16
C ALA A 16 2.96 4.94 5.34
N GLY A 17 3.09 4.67 4.04
CA GLY A 17 3.87 5.49 3.12
C GLY A 17 3.34 6.92 3.00
N ALA A 18 2.02 7.09 2.87
CA ALA A 18 1.37 8.40 2.81
C ALA A 18 1.56 9.21 4.10
N LEU A 19 1.41 8.56 5.27
CA LEU A 19 1.65 9.20 6.56
C LEU A 19 3.11 9.63 6.73
N GLY A 20 4.06 8.80 6.29
CA GLY A 20 5.48 9.15 6.30
C GLY A 20 5.81 10.31 5.36
N LEU A 21 5.24 10.32 4.15
CA LEU A 21 5.42 11.43 3.19
C LEU A 21 4.76 12.73 3.65
N ALA A 22 3.69 12.64 4.44
CA ALA A 22 3.04 13.77 5.09
C ALA A 22 3.74 14.22 6.38
N GLU A 23 4.90 13.64 6.72
CA GLU A 23 5.66 13.90 7.94
C GLU A 23 4.85 13.67 9.23
N ALA A 24 3.79 12.86 9.16
CA ALA A 24 2.93 12.54 10.29
C ALA A 24 3.53 11.44 11.20
N ILE A 25 4.49 10.67 10.67
CA ILE A 25 5.26 9.66 11.40
C ILE A 25 6.73 9.77 11.01
N ASP A 26 7.62 9.38 11.93
CA ASP A 26 9.06 9.41 11.71
C ASP A 26 9.50 8.22 10.83
N LEU A 27 9.42 8.43 9.52
CA LEU A 27 9.83 7.48 8.49
C LEU A 27 10.64 8.26 7.46
N SER A 28 11.78 7.70 7.03
CA SER A 28 12.59 8.40 6.02
C SER A 28 11.79 8.57 4.72
N ILE A 29 11.95 9.72 4.06
CA ILE A 29 11.21 10.06 2.84
C ILE A 29 11.35 8.96 1.78
N ALA A 30 12.55 8.40 1.64
CA ALA A 30 12.81 7.30 0.69
C ALA A 30 11.98 6.05 1.03
N VAL A 31 11.93 5.64 2.30
CA VAL A 31 11.14 4.47 2.71
C VAL A 31 9.64 4.77 2.59
N ALA A 32 9.19 5.96 2.96
CA ALA A 32 7.80 6.38 2.84
C ALA A 32 7.32 6.35 1.37
N ALA A 33 8.13 6.87 0.45
CA ALA A 33 7.86 6.81 -0.98
C ALA A 33 7.77 5.38 -1.50
N ILE A 34 8.71 4.51 -1.12
CA ILE A 34 8.70 3.09 -1.52
C ILE A 34 7.45 2.39 -0.98
N CYS A 35 7.12 2.57 0.30
CA CYS A 35 5.91 2.00 0.91
C CYS A 35 4.65 2.46 0.18
N PHE A 36 4.56 3.75 -0.16
CA PHE A 36 3.41 4.29 -0.89
C PHE A 36 3.26 3.65 -2.27
N VAL A 37 4.34 3.66 -3.07
CA VAL A 37 4.32 3.13 -4.45
C VAL A 37 4.06 1.63 -4.47
N VAL A 38 4.73 0.85 -3.62
CA VAL A 38 4.55 -0.60 -3.56
C VAL A 38 3.15 -0.96 -3.05
N GLY A 39 2.64 -0.23 -2.07
CA GLY A 39 1.29 -0.43 -1.55
C GLY A 39 0.23 -0.18 -2.61
N LEU A 40 0.37 0.92 -3.36
CA LEU A 40 -0.51 1.25 -4.47
C LEU A 40 -0.43 0.19 -5.58
N ALA A 41 0.78 -0.29 -5.91
CA ALA A 41 0.97 -1.34 -6.90
C ALA A 41 0.27 -2.65 -6.50
N PHE A 42 0.27 -3.04 -5.23
CA PHE A 42 -0.50 -4.19 -4.76
C PHE A 42 -2.00 -3.97 -4.89
N VAL A 43 -2.51 -2.82 -4.46
CA VAL A 43 -3.94 -2.47 -4.55
C VAL A 43 -4.43 -2.55 -6.00
N VAL A 44 -3.69 -1.91 -6.93
CA VAL A 44 -4.00 -1.95 -8.36
C VAL A 44 -3.90 -3.38 -8.90
N SER A 45 -2.85 -4.12 -8.54
CA SER A 45 -2.68 -5.50 -9.01
C SER A 45 -3.82 -6.41 -8.57
N VAL A 46 -4.34 -6.22 -7.35
CA VAL A 46 -5.50 -6.97 -6.87
C VAL A 46 -6.76 -6.64 -7.68
N HIS A 47 -6.99 -5.36 -7.98
CA HIS A 47 -8.14 -4.94 -8.78
C HIS A 47 -8.06 -5.41 -10.23
N GLU A 48 -6.93 -5.21 -10.90
CA GLU A 48 -6.79 -5.44 -12.33
C GLU A 48 -6.53 -6.92 -12.69
N TYR A 49 -5.79 -7.65 -11.85
CA TYR A 49 -5.32 -8.99 -12.19
C TYR A 49 -5.89 -10.11 -11.31
N LEU A 50 -6.40 -9.80 -10.12
CA LEU A 50 -6.91 -10.82 -9.19
C LEU A 50 -8.44 -10.80 -9.05
N GLY A 51 -9.15 -10.01 -9.85
CA GLY A 51 -10.61 -9.94 -9.84
C GLY A 51 -11.18 -9.18 -8.65
N GLY A 52 -10.37 -8.34 -7.98
CA GLY A 52 -10.76 -7.54 -6.84
C GLY A 52 -10.48 -8.18 -5.48
N PRO A 53 -10.76 -7.44 -4.39
CA PRO A 53 -10.43 -7.86 -3.02
C PRO A 53 -11.39 -8.91 -2.43
N ILE A 54 -12.52 -9.20 -3.09
CA ILE A 54 -13.62 -10.02 -2.57
C ILE A 54 -13.42 -11.51 -2.87
#